data_AF-A0A1F9Z4S5-F1
#
_entry.id   AF-A0A1F9Z4S5-F1
#
_cell.length_a   1.000
_cell.length_b   1.000
_cell.length_c   1.000
_cell.angle_alpha   90.00
_cell.angle_beta   90.00
_cell.angle_gamma   90.00
#
_symmetry.space_group_name_H-M   'P 1'
#
loop_
_entity.id
_entity.type
_entity.pdbx_description
1 polymer ?
#
loop_
_entity_poly.entity_id
_entity_poly.type
_entity_poly.pdbx_seq_one_letter_code
_entity_poly.pdbx_strand_id
1 'polypeptide(L)' 'MLIENIMSRSVLTAQRDATITDICKLMKENHMGSVVILNNQKPMGIITERDIVNSVSSIGISLFNLKASDIMKNH' A
#
# COMPACT_ATOMS: atom_id res chain seq x y z
N MET A 1 22.93 -11.88 15.07
CA MET A 1 21.48 -12.04 14.78
C MET A 1 21.26 -11.76 13.30
N LEU A 2 20.78 -12.75 12.56
CA LEU A 2 20.53 -12.67 11.12
C LEU A 2 19.13 -12.05 10.89
N ILE A 3 19.09 -10.87 10.24
CA ILE A 3 17.91 -10.02 10.00
C ILE A 3 16.84 -10.73 9.12
N GLU A 4 17.25 -11.77 8.41
CA GLU A 4 16.41 -12.63 7.56
C GLU A 4 15.25 -13.34 8.29
N ASN A 5 15.32 -13.51 9.62
CA ASN A 5 14.24 -14.15 10.39
C ASN A 5 13.10 -13.21 10.80
N ILE A 6 13.21 -11.90 10.54
CA ILE A 6 12.16 -10.90 10.81
C ILE A 6 11.60 -10.35 9.48
N MET A 7 11.71 -11.09 8.39
CA MET A 7 11.02 -10.79 7.14
C MET A 7 9.74 -11.62 7.11
N SER A 8 8.58 -10.98 7.34
CA SER A 8 7.28 -11.60 7.09
C SER A 8 7.25 -12.11 5.65
N ARG A 9 7.28 -13.44 5.48
CA ARG A 9 7.49 -14.13 4.19
C ARG A 9 6.40 -13.88 3.13
N SER A 10 5.34 -13.17 3.48
CA SER A 10 4.28 -12.78 2.56
C SER A 10 4.13 -11.27 2.59
N VAL A 11 4.85 -10.58 1.70
CA VAL A 11 4.62 -9.15 1.49
C VAL A 11 3.45 -9.02 0.53
N LEU A 12 2.40 -8.33 0.96
CA LEU A 12 1.23 -8.07 0.14
C LEU A 12 1.61 -7.09 -0.98
N THR A 13 1.20 -7.36 -2.22
CA THR A 13 1.55 -6.51 -3.37
C THR A 13 0.32 -6.07 -4.16
N ALA A 14 0.38 -4.88 -4.76
CA ALA A 14 -0.64 -4.35 -5.66
C ALA A 14 0.00 -3.60 -6.84
N GLN A 15 -0.71 -3.45 -7.96
CA GLN A 15 -0.24 -2.64 -9.08
C GLN A 15 -0.43 -1.14 -8.81
N ARG A 16 0.41 -0.30 -9.44
CA ARG A 16 0.40 1.16 -9.26
C ARG A 16 -0.93 1.85 -9.63
N ASP A 17 -1.74 1.20 -10.45
CA ASP A 17 -3.03 1.67 -10.93
C ASP A 17 -4.22 1.12 -10.12
N ALA A 18 -3.97 0.24 -9.14
CA ALA A 18 -4.98 -0.23 -8.21
C ALA A 18 -5.57 0.93 -7.42
N THR A 19 -6.87 0.87 -7.14
CA THR A 19 -7.54 1.90 -6.35
C THR A 19 -7.17 1.78 -4.88
N ILE A 20 -7.25 2.89 -4.14
CA ILE A 20 -7.06 2.86 -2.68
C ILE A 20 -8.09 1.93 -2.01
N THR A 21 -9.29 1.83 -2.58
CA THR A 21 -10.32 0.91 -2.07
C THR A 21 -9.89 -0.55 -2.19
N ASP A 22 -9.30 -0.94 -3.32
CA ASP A 22 -8.79 -2.30 -3.53
C ASP A 22 -7.63 -2.59 -2.58
N ILE A 23 -6.73 -1.62 -2.37
CA ILE A 23 -5.64 -1.73 -1.41
C ILE A 23 -6.17 -1.93 0.01
N CYS A 24 -7.17 -1.15 0.44
CA CYS A 24 -7.79 -1.30 1.76
C CYS A 24 -8.47 -2.67 1.93
N LYS A 25 -9.17 -3.17 0.90
CA LYS A 25 -9.75 -4.53 0.92
C LYS A 25 -8.66 -5.58 1.09
N LEU A 26 -7.59 -5.47 0.29
CA LEU A 26 -6.47 -6.39 0.32
C LEU A 26 -5.80 -6.42 1.70
N MET A 27 -5.57 -5.25 2.31
CA MET A 27 -5.06 -5.11 3.68
C MET A 27 -5.99 -5.79 4.70
N LYS A 28 -7.31 -5.53 4.61
CA LYS A 28 -8.31 -6.10 5.51
C LYS A 28 -8.39 -7.62 5.41
N GLU A 29 -8.44 -8.16 4.19
CA GLU A 29 -8.58 -9.61 3.93
C GLU A 29 -7.36 -10.41 4.36
N ASN A 30 -6.16 -9.80 4.26
CA ASN A 30 -4.91 -10.46 4.61
C ASN A 30 -4.41 -10.10 6.02
N HIS A 31 -5.13 -9.26 6.77
CA HIS A 31 -4.73 -8.74 8.08
C HIS A 31 -3.33 -8.08 8.07
N MET A 32 -3.03 -7.32 7.02
CA MET A 32 -1.73 -6.70 6.77
C MET A 32 -1.86 -5.18 6.70
N GLY A 33 -1.07 -4.46 7.49
CA GLY A 33 -1.11 -2.98 7.55
C GLY A 33 -0.29 -2.26 6.47
N SER A 34 0.30 -2.98 5.51
CA SER A 34 1.11 -2.40 4.44
C SER A 34 1.07 -3.21 3.15
N VAL A 35 1.17 -2.52 2.01
CA VAL A 35 1.17 -3.11 0.67
C VAL A 35 2.31 -2.51 -0.15
N VAL A 36 3.11 -3.37 -0.79
CA VAL A 36 4.15 -2.94 -1.73
C VAL A 36 3.52 -2.71 -3.11
N ILE A 37 3.79 -1.56 -3.68
CA ILE A 37 3.26 -1.17 -4.98
C ILE A 37 4.26 -1.53 -6.07
N LEU A 38 3.78 -2.25 -7.08
CA LEU A 38 4.55 -2.71 -8.22
C LEU A 38 4.17 -1.93 -9.48
N ASN A 39 5.13 -1.81 -10.39
CA ASN A 39 4.92 -1.40 -11.77
C ASN A 39 5.67 -2.36 -12.68
N ASN A 40 4.96 -3.11 -13.51
CA ASN A 40 5.57 -4.14 -14.38
C ASN A 40 6.54 -5.04 -13.60
N GLN A 41 6.09 -5.56 -12.45
CA GLN A 41 6.83 -6.43 -11.52
C GLN A 41 8.01 -5.77 -10.77
N LYS A 42 8.27 -4.48 -10.98
CA LYS A 42 9.29 -3.75 -10.21
C LYS A 42 8.66 -3.06 -9.01
N PRO A 43 9.20 -3.25 -7.78
CA PRO A 43 8.81 -2.45 -6.62
C PRO A 43 9.02 -0.97 -6.89
N MET A 44 8.01 -0.16 -6.58
CA MET A 44 8.02 1.29 -6.74
C MET A 44 7.83 2.06 -5.44
N GLY A 45 7.23 1.42 -4.44
CA GLY A 45 6.96 2.06 -3.17
C GLY A 45 6.12 1.18 -2.24
N ILE A 46 5.75 1.77 -1.11
CA ILE A 46 4.90 1.12 -0.11
C ILE A 46 3.76 2.07 0.28
N ILE A 47 2.60 1.50 0.57
CA ILE A 47 1.48 2.18 1.20
C ILE A 47 1.20 1.50 2.53
N THR A 48 1.12 2.29 3.59
CA THR A 48 0.70 1.85 4.93
C THR A 48 -0.67 2.40 5.28
N GLU A 49 -1.35 1.80 6.27
CA GLU A 49 -2.60 2.35 6.82
C GLU A 49 -2.46 3.82 7.24
N ARG A 50 -1.30 4.20 7.78
CA ARG A 50 -1.01 5.59 8.16
C ARG A 50 -1.00 6.53 6.95
N ASP A 51 -0.46 6.10 5.81
CA ASP A 51 -0.45 6.92 4.60
C ASP A 51 -1.88 7.14 4.08
N ILE A 52 -2.74 6.12 4.17
CA ILE A 52 -4.16 6.22 3.82
C ILE A 52 -4.87 7.22 4.74
N VAL A 53 -4.71 7.09 6.07
CA VAL A 53 -5.32 8.01 7.04
C VAL A 53 -4.84 9.45 6.83
N ASN A 54 -3.54 9.66 6.61
CA ASN A 54 -2.99 10.99 6.33
C ASN A 54 -3.53 11.58 5.01
N SER A 55 -3.76 10.74 4.01
CA SER A 55 -4.33 11.15 2.72
C SER A 55 -5.78 11.61 2.89
N VAL A 56 -6.59 10.92 3.71
CA VAL A 56 -7.95 11.39 4.07
C VAL A 56 -7.91 12.78 4.70
N SER A 57 -6.96 13.01 5.62
CA SER A 57 -6.82 14.31 6.30
C SER A 57 -6.37 15.43 5.36
N SER A 58 -5.65 15.12 4.28
CA SER A 58 -5.02 16.11 3.40
C SER A 58 -5.85 16.41 2.15
N ILE A 59 -6.54 15.41 1.60
CA ILE A 59 -7.26 15.47 0.31
C ILE A 59 -8.79 15.47 0.53
N GLY A 60 -9.25 15.10 1.73
CA GLY A 60 -10.67 14.93 2.05
C GLY A 60 -11.17 13.50 1.84
N ILE A 61 -12.48 13.27 2.07
CA ILE A 61 -13.09 11.93 2.20
C ILE A 61 -13.20 11.17 0.86
N SER A 62 -12.98 11.82 -0.29
CA SER A 62 -13.15 11.16 -1.60
C SER A 62 -11.90 10.39 -2.04
N LEU A 63 -11.64 9.25 -1.40
CA LEU A 63 -10.56 8.32 -1.76
C LEU A 63 -10.94 7.36 -2.91
N PHE A 64 -12.21 7.31 -3.31
CA PHE A 64 -12.75 6.26 -4.18
C PHE A 64 -12.09 6.19 -5.57
N ASN A 65 -11.59 7.32 -6.07
CA ASN A 65 -11.01 7.42 -7.41
C ASN A 65 -9.48 7.56 -7.40
N LEU A 66 -8.85 7.57 -6.21
CA LEU A 66 -7.41 7.67 -6.11
C LEU A 66 -6.75 6.32 -6.39
N LYS A 67 -5.62 6.38 -7.08
CA LYS A 67 -4.76 5.23 -7.38
C LYS A 67 -3.62 5.14 -6.38
N ALA A 68 -3.05 3.95 -6.27
CA ALA A 68 -1.87 3.70 -5.45
C ALA A 68 -0.74 4.71 -5.73
N SER A 69 -0.53 5.04 -7.01
CA SER A 69 0.48 6.02 -7.44
C SER A 69 0.29 7.43 -6.87
N ASP A 70 -0.91 7.79 -6.42
CA ASP A 70 -1.23 9.15 -5.99
C ASP A 70 -0.83 9.41 -4.54
N ILE A 71 -0.67 8.35 -3.72
CA ILE A 71 -0.39 8.46 -2.28
C ILE A 71 0.84 7.67 -1.82
N MET A 72 1.36 6.75 -2.65
CA MET A 72 2.49 5.91 -2.26
C MET A 72 3.75 6.72 -1.99
N LYS A 73 4.56 6.25 -1.05
CA LYS A 73 5.90 6.79 -0.81
C LYS A 73 6.91 6.06 -1.69
N ASN A 74 7.64 6.81 -2.50
CA ASN A 74 8.77 6.31 -3.27
C ASN A 74 9.91 6.01 -2.29
N HIS A 75 10.35 4.76 -2.24
CA HIS A 75 11.55 4.32 -1.52
C HIS A 75 12.53 3.67 -2.50
#